data_AF-A0A8I1NCM2-F1
#
_entry.id   AF-A0A8I1NCM2-F1
#
_cell.length_a   1.000
_cell.length_b   1.000
_cell.length_c   1.000
_cell.angle_alpha   90.00
_cell.angle_beta   90.00
_cell.angle_gamma   90.00
#
_symmetry.space_group_name_H-M   'P 1'
#
loop_
_entity.id
_entity.type
_entity.pdbx_description
1 polymer ?
#
loop_
_entity_poly.entity_id
_entity_poly.type
_entity_poly.pdbx_seq_one_letter_code
_entity_poly.pdbx_strand_id
1 'polypeptide(L)'
;MFAYYDNYPHGSNAKVRYSAPIGSGFSGIQAFSDGGNLSDDGLKAALIFHDNGDDPVVVPGAPFRGQYFTYTIPGSGHRTNFEERVKCTKTSGTCNADHIYTRLTDIVFTVNDYTPPIAYSGGTLFSGGVVSGTKSLDLFAIDGQTGIRAMFLVVNGHGFGAKYTGAIGTSCAPTYAPYDAYRVMRPCTNGGQYVDTVDTRQAPFVNGPNTVFVCAVDGSGGGTCLPTATVNVSN
;
A
#
# COMPACT_ATOMS: atom_id res chain seq x y z
N MET A 1 -12.44 0.75 -16.21
CA MET A 1 -13.67 1.46 -15.81
C MET A 1 -14.56 0.50 -15.04
N PHE A 2 -14.47 0.51 -13.71
CA PHE A 2 -15.50 -0.09 -12.86
C PHE A 2 -16.42 1.06 -12.48
N ALA A 3 -17.54 1.21 -13.17
CA ALA A 3 -18.60 2.10 -12.72
C ALA A 3 -19.51 1.24 -11.82
N TYR A 4 -19.48 1.52 -10.53
CA TYR A 4 -20.44 0.92 -9.61
C TYR A 4 -21.72 1.76 -9.70
N TYR A 5 -22.78 1.13 -10.21
CA TYR A 5 -24.10 1.72 -10.30
C TYR A 5 -24.99 0.96 -9.34
N ASP A 6 -25.46 1.62 -8.30
CA ASP A 6 -26.53 1.08 -7.50
C ASP A 6 -27.77 1.96 -7.65
N ASN A 7 -28.84 1.35 -8.16
CA ASN A 7 -30.18 1.90 -8.09
C ASN A 7 -30.83 1.39 -6.80
N TYR A 8 -31.12 2.29 -5.87
CA TYR A 8 -31.65 1.90 -4.56
C TYR A 8 -33.17 2.10 -4.48
N PRO A 9 -33.95 1.06 -4.12
CA PRO A 9 -35.35 1.22 -3.73
C PRO A 9 -35.45 1.96 -2.39
N HIS A 10 -36.59 2.62 -2.16
CA HIS A 10 -36.94 3.35 -0.94
C HIS A 10 -36.45 2.64 0.34
N GLY A 11 -35.69 3.35 1.18
CA GLY A 11 -35.22 2.85 2.48
C GLY A 11 -33.87 2.12 2.48
N SER A 12 -33.21 1.96 1.33
CA SER A 12 -31.87 1.36 1.26
C SER A 12 -30.76 2.43 1.28
N ASN A 13 -29.71 2.21 2.08
CA ASN A 13 -28.55 3.11 2.10
C ASN A 13 -27.55 2.71 1.01
N ALA A 14 -27.21 3.66 0.13
CA ALA A 14 -26.07 3.52 -0.75
C ALA A 14 -24.79 3.36 0.04
N LYS A 15 -24.06 2.26 -0.19
CA LYS A 15 -22.86 1.96 0.60
C LYS A 15 -21.77 1.27 -0.19
N VAL A 16 -20.76 2.06 -0.55
CA VAL A 16 -19.46 1.54 -0.99
C VAL A 16 -18.51 1.60 0.19
N ARG A 17 -17.76 0.51 0.42
CA ARG A 17 -16.75 0.42 1.47
C ARG A 17 -15.43 -0.04 0.88
N TYR A 18 -14.36 0.60 1.32
CA TYR A 18 -12.99 0.15 1.11
C TYR A 18 -12.30 0.03 2.46
N SER A 19 -11.46 -0.98 2.61
CA SER A 19 -10.60 -1.14 3.78
C SER A 19 -9.15 -1.04 3.34
N ALA A 20 -8.35 -0.30 4.11
CA ALA A 20 -6.91 -0.27 3.94
C ALA A 20 -6.33 -1.66 4.28
N PRO A 21 -5.21 -2.05 3.66
CA PRO A 21 -4.46 -3.23 4.07
C PRO A 21 -4.13 -3.21 5.58
N ILE A 22 -4.00 -4.39 6.19
CA ILE A 22 -3.68 -4.53 7.63
C ILE A 22 -2.37 -3.79 7.95
N GLY A 23 -2.36 -2.98 9.01
CA GLY A 23 -1.17 -2.22 9.43
C GLY A 23 -0.89 -0.97 8.59
N SER A 24 -1.79 -0.62 7.68
CA SER A 24 -1.79 0.61 6.90
C SER A 24 -3.06 1.44 7.16
N GLY A 25 -3.07 2.69 6.70
CA GLY A 25 -4.24 3.57 6.81
C GLY A 25 -4.34 4.55 5.65
N PHE A 26 -5.55 4.94 5.30
CA PHE A 26 -5.78 6.00 4.34
C PHE A 26 -5.25 7.34 4.87
N SER A 27 -4.61 8.10 3.99
CA SER A 27 -4.19 9.48 4.24
C SER A 27 -4.77 10.47 3.22
N GLY A 28 -5.39 9.96 2.16
CA GLY A 28 -6.10 10.77 1.20
C GLY A 28 -6.86 9.98 0.14
N ILE A 29 -7.63 10.71 -0.65
CA ILE A 29 -8.36 10.21 -1.81
C ILE A 29 -8.35 11.25 -2.92
N GLN A 30 -8.23 10.80 -4.15
CA GLN A 30 -8.64 11.50 -5.34
C GLN A 30 -9.71 10.66 -6.02
N ALA A 31 -10.83 11.26 -6.41
CA ALA A 31 -11.88 10.55 -7.12
C ALA A 31 -12.76 11.52 -7.93
N PHE A 32 -13.47 10.96 -8.89
CA PHE A 32 -14.63 11.59 -9.50
C PHE A 32 -15.88 11.21 -8.70
N SER A 33 -16.63 12.19 -8.23
CA SER A 33 -17.91 11.96 -7.55
C SER A 33 -19.07 12.59 -8.32
N ASP A 34 -20.17 11.84 -8.40
CA ASP A 34 -21.44 12.29 -8.95
C ASP A 34 -22.61 11.78 -8.10
N GLY A 35 -23.74 12.46 -8.19
CA GLY A 35 -24.95 12.06 -7.50
C GLY A 35 -26.19 12.77 -8.02
N GLY A 36 -27.33 12.09 -7.97
CA GLY A 36 -28.61 12.60 -8.44
C GLY A 36 -29.66 12.55 -7.33
N ASN A 37 -30.56 13.54 -7.37
CA ASN A 37 -31.72 13.67 -6.47
C ASN A 37 -31.37 13.67 -4.96
N LEU A 38 -30.13 14.05 -4.62
CA LEU A 38 -29.69 14.16 -3.22
C LEU A 38 -30.29 15.42 -2.57
N SER A 39 -30.43 16.53 -3.28
CA SER A 39 -30.89 17.80 -2.69
C SER A 39 -32.37 17.84 -2.32
N ASP A 40 -33.19 16.94 -2.85
CA ASP A 40 -34.63 17.19 -2.99
C ASP A 40 -35.42 16.95 -1.72
N ASP A 41 -34.81 16.40 -0.67
CA ASP A 41 -35.49 16.20 0.60
C ASP A 41 -34.56 16.13 1.83
N GLY A 42 -33.45 16.88 1.80
CA GLY A 42 -32.47 16.86 2.90
C GLY A 42 -31.58 15.61 2.95
N LEU A 43 -31.60 14.79 1.90
CA LEU A 43 -30.59 13.75 1.69
C LEU A 43 -29.24 14.40 1.36
N LYS A 44 -28.15 13.82 1.86
CA LYS A 44 -26.80 14.23 1.50
C LYS A 44 -25.93 13.00 1.43
N ALA A 45 -25.16 12.88 0.37
CA ALA A 45 -24.08 11.91 0.33
C ALA A 45 -22.90 12.44 1.16
N ALA A 46 -22.18 11.52 1.78
CA ALA A 46 -21.03 11.79 2.62
C ALA A 46 -19.96 10.76 2.32
N LEU A 47 -18.73 11.23 2.14
CA LEU A 47 -17.55 10.39 2.09
C LEU A 47 -16.90 10.43 3.46
N ILE A 48 -16.61 9.26 4.02
CA ILE A 48 -16.28 9.09 5.43
C ILE A 48 -15.06 8.19 5.54
N PHE A 49 -14.01 8.70 6.18
CA PHE A 49 -12.90 7.89 6.67
C PHE A 49 -13.12 7.57 8.14
N HIS A 50 -12.94 6.32 8.53
CA HIS A 50 -13.08 5.91 9.94
C HIS A 50 -12.13 4.76 10.29
N ASP A 51 -12.00 4.52 11.58
CA ASP A 51 -11.35 3.34 12.16
C ASP A 51 -12.32 2.66 13.13
N ASN A 52 -11.98 1.48 13.64
CA ASN A 52 -12.79 0.72 14.59
C ASN A 52 -12.93 1.38 15.99
N GLY A 53 -12.31 2.55 16.23
CA GLY A 53 -12.37 3.24 17.52
C GLY A 53 -12.27 4.77 17.51
N ASP A 54 -12.05 5.41 16.35
CA ASP A 54 -11.85 6.86 16.25
C ASP A 54 -13.06 7.61 15.68
N ASP A 55 -13.19 8.90 16.01
CA ASP A 55 -14.18 9.81 15.42
C ASP A 55 -14.05 9.84 13.90
N PRO A 56 -15.13 9.59 13.13
CA PRO A 56 -15.08 9.56 11.68
C PRO A 56 -14.74 10.93 11.09
N VAL A 57 -13.87 10.96 10.07
CA VAL A 57 -13.58 12.15 9.27
C VAL A 57 -14.50 12.18 8.07
N VAL A 58 -15.37 13.18 8.01
CA VAL A 58 -16.23 13.42 6.85
C VAL A 58 -15.52 14.38 5.90
N VAL A 59 -15.39 14.00 4.63
CA VAL A 59 -14.83 14.88 3.58
C VAL A 59 -15.71 16.11 3.43
N PRO A 60 -15.23 17.32 3.78
CA PRO A 60 -16.03 18.53 3.69
C PRO A 60 -16.35 18.86 2.24
N GLY A 61 -17.62 19.14 1.94
CA GLY A 61 -18.02 19.63 0.62
C GLY A 61 -17.77 18.67 -0.54
N ALA A 62 -17.67 17.36 -0.29
CA ALA A 62 -17.50 16.35 -1.33
C ALA A 62 -18.49 16.58 -2.50
N PRO A 63 -18.00 16.81 -3.73
CA PRO A 63 -18.84 17.33 -4.80
C PRO A 63 -19.61 16.21 -5.50
N PHE A 64 -20.85 15.97 -5.10
CA PHE A 64 -21.76 15.04 -5.78
C PHE A 64 -22.48 15.71 -6.96
N ARG A 65 -21.72 16.34 -7.86
CA ARG A 65 -22.23 17.08 -9.05
C ARG A 65 -21.33 16.89 -10.26
N GLY A 66 -20.83 15.67 -10.45
CA GLY A 66 -19.95 15.30 -11.55
C GLY A 66 -18.62 16.07 -11.55
N GLN A 67 -17.89 16.03 -10.43
CA GLN A 67 -16.59 16.72 -10.33
C GLN A 67 -15.51 15.82 -9.77
N TYR A 68 -14.28 16.06 -10.21
CA TYR A 68 -13.09 15.53 -9.56
C TYR A 68 -12.83 16.28 -8.27
N PHE A 69 -12.44 15.56 -7.23
CA PHE A 69 -11.96 16.15 -6.00
C PHE A 69 -10.73 15.40 -5.50
N THR A 70 -9.94 16.11 -4.71
CA THR A 70 -8.83 15.57 -3.95
C THR A 70 -9.02 15.98 -2.49
N TYR A 71 -8.85 15.03 -1.59
CA TYR A 71 -8.94 15.27 -0.16
C TYR A 71 -7.80 14.56 0.56
N THR A 72 -7.08 15.32 1.37
CA THR A 72 -6.06 14.80 2.30
C THR A 72 -6.65 14.82 3.70
N ILE A 73 -6.54 13.70 4.40
CA ILE A 73 -7.06 13.57 5.76
C ILE A 73 -6.17 14.40 6.69
N PRO A 74 -6.73 15.37 7.44
CA PRO A 74 -5.93 16.18 8.35
C PRO A 74 -5.51 15.38 9.59
N GLY A 75 -4.25 15.55 10.01
CA GLY A 75 -3.68 14.96 11.22
C GLY A 75 -3.07 13.56 11.03
N SER A 76 -2.45 13.04 12.09
CA SER A 76 -1.92 11.68 12.17
C SER A 76 -2.98 10.77 12.80
N GLY A 77 -3.62 9.92 12.00
CA GLY A 77 -4.58 8.93 12.48
C GLY A 77 -4.70 7.77 11.51
N HIS A 78 -4.92 6.56 12.03
CA HIS A 78 -4.96 5.33 11.24
C HIS A 78 -6.38 5.12 10.70
N ARG A 79 -6.71 5.74 9.57
CA ARG A 79 -8.04 5.55 8.96
C ARG A 79 -8.07 4.27 8.14
N THR A 80 -8.49 3.18 8.75
CA THR A 80 -8.45 1.86 8.13
C THR A 80 -9.63 1.59 7.18
N ASN A 81 -10.66 2.44 7.20
CA ASN A 81 -11.85 2.26 6.37
C ASN A 81 -12.28 3.56 5.71
N PHE A 82 -12.77 3.44 4.48
CA PHE A 82 -13.46 4.48 3.74
C PHE A 82 -14.87 4.00 3.39
N GLU A 83 -15.84 4.89 3.51
CA GLU A 83 -17.23 4.65 3.21
C GLU A 83 -17.84 5.84 2.47
N GLU A 84 -18.54 5.56 1.39
CA GLU A 84 -19.54 6.47 0.84
C GLU A 84 -20.92 6.10 1.40
N ARG A 85 -21.67 7.09 1.89
CA ARG A 85 -22.99 6.90 2.47
C ARG A 85 -23.94 8.05 2.16
N VAL A 86 -25.18 7.73 1.80
CA VAL A 86 -26.29 8.71 1.82
C VAL A 86 -26.88 8.81 3.22
N LYS A 87 -27.07 10.04 3.71
CA LYS A 87 -27.64 10.36 5.02
C LYS A 87 -28.81 11.33 4.90
N CYS A 88 -29.84 11.13 5.70
CA CYS A 88 -30.88 12.12 5.93
C CYS A 88 -30.38 13.17 6.94
N THR A 89 -30.45 14.45 6.57
CA THR A 89 -29.97 15.56 7.42
C THR A 89 -31.09 16.40 8.03
N LYS A 90 -32.35 16.02 7.79
CA LYS A 90 -33.50 16.63 8.47
C LYS A 90 -33.46 16.35 9.97
N THR A 91 -33.78 17.37 10.76
CA THR A 91 -33.91 17.25 12.22
C THR A 91 -35.26 16.70 12.66
N SER A 92 -36.26 16.70 11.78
CA SER A 92 -37.58 16.09 11.98
C SER A 92 -38.21 15.66 10.64
N GLY A 93 -39.10 14.66 10.68
CA GLY A 93 -39.70 14.07 9.49
C GLY A 93 -38.81 13.00 8.82
N THR A 94 -39.23 12.54 7.64
CA THR A 94 -38.48 11.55 6.83
C THR A 94 -37.84 12.24 5.63
N CYS A 95 -36.70 11.72 5.18
CA CYS A 95 -36.15 12.05 3.87
C CYS A 95 -36.65 11.02 2.85
N ASN A 96 -37.41 11.47 1.84
CA ASN A 96 -37.96 10.65 0.77
C ASN A 96 -37.57 11.25 -0.57
N ALA A 97 -36.95 10.43 -1.44
CA ALA A 97 -36.69 10.82 -2.81
C ALA A 97 -36.66 9.57 -3.70
N ASP A 98 -37.13 9.71 -4.93
CA ASP A 98 -37.09 8.65 -5.94
C ASP A 98 -35.79 8.73 -6.74
N HIS A 99 -35.28 7.57 -7.17
CA HIS A 99 -34.11 7.45 -8.04
C HIS A 99 -32.85 8.14 -7.51
N ILE A 100 -32.63 8.08 -6.19
CA ILE A 100 -31.39 8.57 -5.59
C ILE A 100 -30.22 7.69 -6.04
N TYR A 101 -29.12 8.33 -6.39
CA TYR A 101 -27.88 7.61 -6.65
C TYR A 101 -26.69 8.44 -6.21
N THR A 102 -25.62 7.73 -5.89
CA THR A 102 -24.29 8.29 -5.76
C THR A 102 -23.33 7.41 -6.55
N ARG A 103 -22.29 8.02 -7.08
CA ARG A 103 -21.30 7.34 -7.89
C ARG A 103 -19.93 7.90 -7.57
N LEU A 104 -19.01 6.99 -7.26
CA LEU A 104 -17.60 7.28 -7.11
C LEU A 104 -16.81 6.49 -8.17
N THR A 105 -16.05 7.19 -9.01
CA THR A 105 -15.17 6.55 -10.02
C THR A 105 -13.78 7.16 -10.01
N ASP A 106 -12.87 6.52 -10.75
CA ASP A 106 -11.49 6.98 -10.94
C ASP A 106 -10.79 7.23 -9.59
N ILE A 107 -11.02 6.27 -8.68
CA ILE A 107 -10.62 6.36 -7.28
C ILE A 107 -9.13 6.03 -7.17
N VAL A 108 -8.40 6.95 -6.56
CA VAL A 108 -7.02 6.77 -6.13
C VAL A 108 -6.97 7.05 -4.64
N PHE A 109 -6.58 6.04 -3.85
CA PHE A 109 -6.33 6.21 -2.43
C PHE A 109 -4.85 6.44 -2.18
N THR A 110 -4.54 7.39 -1.29
CA THR A 110 -3.22 7.47 -0.66
C THR A 110 -3.28 6.67 0.62
N VAL A 111 -2.36 5.70 0.75
CA VAL A 111 -2.26 4.81 1.91
C VAL A 111 -0.88 4.98 2.52
N ASN A 112 -0.85 5.19 3.83
CA ASN A 112 0.37 5.18 4.62
C ASN A 112 0.57 3.77 5.19
N ASP A 113 1.74 3.20 4.96
CA ASP A 113 2.20 2.01 5.67
C ASP A 113 2.88 2.43 6.98
N TYR A 114 2.48 1.82 8.09
CA TYR A 114 3.00 2.15 9.41
C TYR A 114 3.94 1.08 9.97
N THR A 115 4.08 -0.05 9.28
CA THR A 115 4.91 -1.15 9.74
C THR A 115 6.00 -1.40 8.71
N PRO A 116 7.29 -1.27 9.07
CA PRO A 116 8.35 -1.59 8.14
C PRO A 116 8.43 -3.10 7.89
N PRO A 117 8.96 -3.52 6.73
CA PRO A 117 9.13 -4.92 6.41
C PRO A 117 10.15 -5.57 7.34
N ILE A 118 10.04 -6.88 7.51
CA ILE A 118 11.03 -7.69 8.21
C ILE A 118 11.89 -8.40 7.18
N ALA A 119 13.21 -8.36 7.34
CA ALA A 119 14.17 -9.03 6.47
C ALA A 119 14.95 -10.11 7.23
N TYR A 120 15.38 -11.16 6.54
CA TYR A 120 16.24 -12.21 7.08
C TYR A 120 17.25 -12.67 6.03
N SER A 121 18.34 -13.27 6.50
CA SER A 121 19.41 -13.75 5.64
C SER A 121 19.75 -15.21 5.90
N GLY A 122 20.28 -15.87 4.87
CA GLY A 122 20.73 -17.25 4.89
C GLY A 122 21.77 -17.52 3.81
N GLY A 123 22.22 -18.76 3.73
CA GLY A 123 23.26 -19.17 2.79
C GLY A 123 24.67 -19.13 3.39
N THR A 124 25.63 -19.58 2.60
CA THR A 124 27.03 -19.79 3.04
C THR A 124 27.82 -18.50 3.19
N LEU A 125 27.28 -17.36 2.75
CA LEU A 125 27.85 -16.04 3.06
C LEU A 125 27.74 -15.71 4.56
N PHE A 126 26.68 -16.18 5.22
CA PHE A 126 26.37 -15.87 6.62
C PHE A 126 26.55 -17.06 7.58
N SER A 127 27.21 -18.14 7.13
CA SER A 127 27.43 -19.35 7.96
C SER A 127 28.39 -19.15 9.15
N GLY A 128 28.92 -17.93 9.34
CA GLY A 128 29.96 -17.63 10.31
C GLY A 128 31.37 -18.03 9.83
N GLY A 129 32.37 -17.62 10.59
CA GLY A 129 33.79 -17.86 10.27
C GLY A 129 34.34 -16.96 9.16
N VAL A 130 35.45 -17.40 8.56
CA VAL A 130 36.09 -16.72 7.43
C VAL A 130 35.60 -17.36 6.13
N VAL A 131 35.08 -16.56 5.21
CA VAL A 131 34.57 -16.99 3.91
C VAL A 131 35.50 -16.56 2.77
N SER A 132 35.47 -17.29 1.65
CA SER A 132 36.29 -17.02 0.47
C SER A 132 35.65 -17.59 -0.80
N GLY A 133 35.84 -16.92 -1.93
CA GLY A 133 35.30 -17.30 -3.24
C GLY A 133 33.78 -17.14 -3.36
N THR A 134 33.17 -17.95 -4.23
CA THR A 134 31.72 -17.92 -4.45
C THR A 134 30.97 -18.49 -3.24
N LYS A 135 30.00 -17.73 -2.74
CA LYS A 135 29.10 -18.09 -1.64
C LYS A 135 27.65 -17.94 -2.05
N SER A 136 26.78 -18.76 -1.47
CA SER A 136 25.34 -18.62 -1.62
C SER A 136 24.81 -17.49 -0.74
N LEU A 137 23.83 -16.78 -1.29
CA LEU A 137 23.12 -15.67 -0.70
C LEU A 137 21.63 -15.98 -0.77
N ASP A 138 21.02 -16.18 0.39
CA ASP A 138 19.58 -16.28 0.52
C ASP A 138 19.06 -15.07 1.29
N LEU A 139 18.16 -14.31 0.69
CA LEU A 139 17.46 -13.20 1.33
C LEU A 139 15.99 -13.55 1.44
N PHE A 140 15.39 -13.25 2.58
CA PHE A 140 13.97 -13.41 2.82
C PHE A 140 13.41 -12.10 3.33
N ALA A 141 12.17 -11.79 2.97
CA ALA A 141 11.46 -10.69 3.58
C ALA A 141 9.97 -10.98 3.68
N ILE A 142 9.35 -10.40 4.70
CA ILE A 142 7.92 -10.52 4.97
C ILE A 142 7.40 -9.12 5.33
N ASP A 143 6.29 -8.76 4.72
CA ASP A 143 5.53 -7.56 5.01
C ASP A 143 4.05 -7.89 4.87
N GLY A 144 3.30 -7.79 5.97
CA GLY A 144 1.88 -8.12 5.98
C GLY A 144 0.97 -6.97 5.50
N GLN A 145 1.57 -5.83 5.14
CA GLN A 145 0.92 -4.55 4.94
C GLN A 145 0.81 -4.26 3.44
N THR A 146 1.72 -3.44 2.89
CA THR A 146 1.78 -3.14 1.45
C THR A 146 2.51 -4.22 0.65
N GLY A 147 3.11 -5.19 1.35
CA GLY A 147 3.86 -6.32 0.81
C GLY A 147 5.28 -5.93 0.44
N ILE A 148 6.10 -6.92 0.06
CA ILE A 148 7.51 -6.70 -0.28
C ILE A 148 7.64 -6.22 -1.72
N ARG A 149 8.30 -5.08 -1.92
CA ARG A 149 8.64 -4.52 -3.24
C ARG A 149 10.05 -4.90 -3.69
N ALA A 150 11.01 -4.90 -2.76
CA ALA A 150 12.40 -5.21 -3.07
C ALA A 150 13.15 -5.81 -1.87
N MET A 151 14.20 -6.58 -2.17
CA MET A 151 15.21 -7.05 -1.23
C MET A 151 16.58 -6.86 -1.85
N PHE A 152 17.57 -6.48 -1.06
CA PHE A 152 18.95 -6.34 -1.53
C PHE A 152 19.95 -6.43 -0.38
N LEU A 153 21.20 -6.68 -0.76
CA LEU A 153 22.34 -6.73 0.16
C LEU A 153 23.10 -5.41 0.08
N VAL A 154 23.64 -4.92 1.19
CA VAL A 154 24.59 -3.79 1.21
C VAL A 154 25.86 -4.25 1.88
N VAL A 155 26.98 -4.15 1.18
CA VAL A 155 28.31 -4.57 1.66
C VAL A 155 29.22 -3.36 1.69
N ASN A 156 29.74 -3.01 2.86
CA ASN A 156 30.60 -1.84 3.09
C ASN A 156 30.00 -0.53 2.54
N GLY A 157 28.67 -0.37 2.63
CA GLY A 157 27.94 0.79 2.11
C GLY A 157 27.61 0.73 0.62
N HIS A 158 28.05 -0.29 -0.10
CA HIS A 158 27.74 -0.50 -1.51
C HIS A 158 26.60 -1.51 -1.68
N GLY A 159 25.52 -1.08 -2.34
CA GLY A 159 24.43 -1.98 -2.69
C GLY A 159 24.88 -3.07 -3.66
N PHE A 160 24.72 -4.32 -3.27
CA PHE A 160 24.96 -5.49 -4.08
C PHE A 160 23.63 -6.08 -4.53
N GLY A 161 23.47 -6.29 -5.84
CA GLY A 161 22.30 -6.99 -6.38
C GLY A 161 20.98 -6.29 -6.11
N ALA A 162 20.88 -4.97 -6.36
CA ALA A 162 19.58 -4.29 -6.47
C ALA A 162 18.83 -4.78 -7.72
N LYS A 163 18.48 -6.07 -7.75
CA LYS A 163 17.44 -6.58 -8.63
C LYS A 163 16.15 -6.27 -7.90
N TYR A 164 15.34 -5.40 -8.49
CA TYR A 164 13.89 -5.51 -8.36
C TYR A 164 13.58 -6.96 -8.73
N THR A 165 13.47 -7.82 -7.73
CA THR A 165 13.49 -9.27 -7.93
C THR A 165 12.31 -9.58 -8.82
N GLY A 166 12.59 -10.07 -10.03
CA GLY A 166 11.69 -10.01 -11.19
C GLY A 166 10.35 -10.74 -11.06
N ALA A 167 10.08 -11.37 -9.90
CA ALA A 167 8.79 -11.93 -9.52
C ALA A 167 8.09 -11.16 -8.37
N ILE A 168 8.84 -10.49 -7.48
CA ILE A 168 8.30 -9.74 -6.33
C ILE A 168 8.03 -8.29 -6.73
N GLY A 169 8.98 -7.64 -7.43
CA GLY A 169 8.83 -6.26 -7.91
C GLY A 169 7.83 -6.10 -9.07
N THR A 170 7.47 -7.20 -9.75
CA THR A 170 6.43 -7.23 -10.80
C THR A 170 5.06 -7.65 -10.28
N SER A 171 4.98 -8.23 -9.07
CA SER A 171 3.73 -8.76 -8.49
C SER A 171 2.70 -7.67 -8.18
N CYS A 172 3.18 -6.48 -7.79
CA CYS A 172 2.39 -5.29 -7.49
C CYS A 172 2.53 -4.17 -8.51
N ALA A 173 3.21 -4.41 -9.64
CA ALA A 173 3.21 -3.45 -10.72
C ALA A 173 1.76 -3.24 -11.19
N PRO A 174 1.26 -2.01 -11.26
CA PRO A 174 -0.09 -1.77 -11.75
C PRO A 174 -0.23 -2.35 -13.16
N THR A 175 -1.24 -3.20 -13.38
CA THR A 175 -1.55 -3.67 -14.72
C THR A 175 -2.32 -2.57 -15.47
N TYR A 176 -1.71 -2.06 -16.53
CA TYR A 176 -2.33 -1.10 -17.43
C TYR A 176 -3.29 -1.80 -18.40
N ALA A 177 -4.50 -1.27 -18.53
CA ALA A 177 -5.39 -1.58 -19.66
C ALA A 177 -5.15 -0.55 -20.79
N PRO A 178 -5.67 -0.78 -22.01
CA PRO A 178 -5.82 0.31 -22.97
C PRO A 178 -6.57 1.48 -22.31
N TYR A 179 -6.17 2.73 -22.61
CA TYR A 179 -6.71 3.97 -22.04
C TYR A 179 -6.28 4.33 -20.61
N ASP A 180 -5.07 3.96 -20.18
CA ASP A 180 -4.43 4.42 -18.93
C ASP A 180 -5.23 4.21 -17.64
N ALA A 181 -6.21 3.30 -17.66
CA ALA A 181 -6.98 2.95 -16.48
C ALA A 181 -6.26 1.87 -15.65
N TYR A 182 -6.02 2.16 -14.36
CA TYR A 182 -5.57 1.17 -13.38
C TYR A 182 -6.64 0.07 -13.26
N ARG A 183 -6.31 -1.16 -13.68
CA ARG A 183 -7.29 -2.27 -13.69
C ARG A 183 -7.35 -3.02 -12.36
N VAL A 184 -6.22 -3.14 -11.66
CA VAL A 184 -6.10 -3.76 -10.33
C VAL A 184 -4.88 -3.13 -9.65
N MET A 185 -5.07 -2.53 -8.47
CA MET A 185 -3.95 -2.34 -7.52
C MET A 185 -3.80 -3.66 -6.77
N ARG A 186 -2.74 -4.43 -7.08
CA ARG A 186 -2.43 -5.64 -6.34
C ARG A 186 -1.45 -5.27 -5.24
N PRO A 187 -1.72 -5.59 -3.96
CA PRO A 187 -0.68 -5.49 -2.94
C PRO A 187 0.52 -6.33 -3.38
N CYS A 188 1.72 -5.91 -3.01
CA CYS A 188 2.90 -6.73 -3.28
C CYS A 188 2.76 -8.06 -2.52
N THR A 189 3.47 -9.09 -2.95
CA THR A 189 3.44 -10.37 -2.22
C THR A 189 3.87 -10.14 -0.77
N ASN A 190 3.10 -10.69 0.19
CA ASN A 190 3.36 -10.52 1.62
C ASN A 190 4.71 -11.07 2.07
N GLY A 191 5.36 -11.89 1.25
CA GLY A 191 6.73 -12.30 1.49
C GLY A 191 7.37 -12.82 0.22
N GLY A 192 8.68 -12.99 0.30
CA GLY A 192 9.42 -13.53 -0.81
C GLY A 192 10.82 -13.95 -0.42
N GLN A 193 11.42 -14.74 -1.32
CA GLN A 193 12.78 -15.22 -1.21
C GLN A 193 13.56 -14.79 -2.45
N TYR A 194 14.78 -14.34 -2.24
CA TYR A 194 15.78 -14.13 -3.28
C TYR A 194 16.95 -15.06 -3.03
N VAL A 195 17.32 -15.84 -4.03
CA VAL A 195 18.45 -16.77 -3.98
C VAL A 195 19.42 -16.37 -5.07
N ASP A 196 20.68 -16.17 -4.71
CA ASP A 196 21.76 -15.83 -5.63
C ASP A 196 23.10 -16.36 -5.10
N THR A 197 24.16 -16.07 -5.84
CA THR A 197 25.54 -16.28 -5.40
C THR A 197 26.33 -14.98 -5.47
N VAL A 198 27.27 -14.81 -4.55
CA VAL A 198 28.19 -13.67 -4.53
C VAL A 198 29.63 -14.18 -4.54
N ASP A 199 30.52 -13.51 -5.27
CA ASP A 199 31.95 -13.84 -5.25
C ASP A 199 32.68 -12.87 -4.33
N THR A 200 33.16 -13.35 -3.18
CA THR A 200 33.84 -12.50 -2.19
C THR A 200 35.21 -12.01 -2.65
N ARG A 201 35.72 -12.50 -3.79
CA ARG A 201 36.98 -12.03 -4.41
C ARG A 201 36.79 -10.72 -5.19
N GLN A 202 35.55 -10.32 -5.43
CA GLN A 202 35.21 -9.12 -6.18
C GLN A 202 34.80 -7.99 -5.22
N ALA A 203 35.05 -6.75 -5.63
CA ALA A 203 34.50 -5.58 -4.94
C ALA A 203 32.96 -5.72 -4.85
N PRO A 204 32.33 -5.29 -3.75
CA PRO A 204 32.86 -4.45 -2.67
C PRO A 204 33.48 -5.21 -1.49
N PHE A 205 33.66 -6.54 -1.58
CA PHE A 205 34.31 -7.30 -0.52
C PHE A 205 35.80 -6.98 -0.44
N VAL A 206 36.33 -6.94 0.78
CA VAL A 206 37.75 -6.77 1.09
C VAL A 206 38.22 -7.86 2.03
N ASN A 207 39.52 -8.20 2.01
CA ASN A 207 40.08 -9.13 2.99
C ASN A 207 39.95 -8.56 4.42
N GLY A 208 39.53 -9.39 5.36
CA GLY A 208 39.17 -9.00 6.73
C GLY A 208 37.66 -8.76 6.92
N PRO A 209 37.28 -7.96 7.92
CA PRO A 209 35.87 -7.74 8.26
C PRO A 209 35.16 -6.86 7.22
N ASN A 210 33.98 -7.31 6.80
CA ASN A 210 33.06 -6.57 5.92
C ASN A 210 31.74 -6.34 6.66
N THR A 211 31.22 -5.12 6.62
CA THR A 211 29.92 -4.80 7.18
C THR A 211 28.84 -5.14 6.16
N VAL A 212 27.90 -6.01 6.55
CA VAL A 212 26.85 -6.48 5.66
C VAL A 212 25.46 -6.20 6.24
N PHE A 213 24.62 -5.54 5.45
CA PHE A 213 23.21 -5.32 5.75
C PHE A 213 22.33 -6.07 4.76
N VAL A 214 21.25 -6.64 5.28
CA VAL A 214 20.18 -7.15 4.43
C VAL A 214 19.01 -6.21 4.56
N CYS A 215 18.58 -5.69 3.42
CA CYS A 215 17.56 -4.66 3.32
C CYS A 215 16.33 -5.20 2.60
N ALA A 216 15.17 -4.77 3.08
CA ALA A 216 13.88 -4.96 2.43
C ALA A 216 13.16 -3.63 2.31
N VAL A 217 12.38 -3.48 1.24
CA VAL A 217 11.56 -2.31 0.95
C VAL A 217 10.15 -2.79 0.66
N ASP A 218 9.17 -2.17 1.32
CA ASP A 218 7.75 -2.47 1.17
C ASP A 218 7.13 -1.73 -0.04
N GLY A 219 5.85 -1.99 -0.30
CA GLY A 219 5.08 -1.38 -1.38
C GLY A 219 4.92 0.14 -1.25
N SER A 220 4.93 0.68 -0.04
CA SER A 220 4.88 2.13 0.23
C SER A 220 6.24 2.83 0.00
N GLY A 221 7.33 2.05 -0.07
CA GLY A 221 8.70 2.56 -0.13
C GLY A 221 9.35 2.72 1.25
N GLY A 222 8.66 2.33 2.32
CA GLY A 222 9.26 2.11 3.63
C GLY A 222 10.25 0.94 3.58
N GLY A 223 11.19 0.90 4.51
CA GLY A 223 12.23 -0.10 4.45
C GLY A 223 12.97 -0.31 5.77
N THR A 224 13.56 -1.50 5.87
CA THR A 224 14.38 -1.94 7.00
C THR A 224 15.67 -2.48 6.44
N CYS A 225 16.79 -2.16 7.10
CA CYS A 225 18.06 -2.83 6.91
C CYS A 225 18.48 -3.44 8.23
N LEU A 226 18.53 -4.77 8.30
CA LEU A 226 19.08 -5.43 9.47
C LEU A 226 20.61 -5.47 9.36
N PRO A 227 21.36 -5.05 10.40
CA PRO A 227 22.77 -5.39 10.50
C PRO A 227 22.85 -6.90 10.69
N THR A 228 23.30 -7.62 9.65
CA THR A 228 23.23 -9.08 9.67
C THR A 228 24.41 -9.71 10.38
N ALA A 229 25.62 -9.18 10.19
CA ALA A 229 26.84 -9.50 10.93
C ALA A 229 28.04 -8.81 10.25
N THR A 230 29.20 -8.86 10.89
CA THR A 230 30.49 -8.74 10.19
C THR A 230 30.80 -10.05 9.47
N VAL A 231 30.96 -10.01 8.15
CA VAL A 231 31.42 -11.13 7.35
C VAL A 231 32.94 -11.01 7.18
N ASN A 232 33.70 -11.98 7.70
CA ASN A 232 35.16 -11.99 7.54
C ASN A 232 35.53 -12.70 6.25
N VAL A 233 36.31 -12.03 5.38
CA VAL A 233 36.72 -12.57 4.08
C VAL A 233 38.23 -12.81 4.04
N SER A 234 38.67 -13.90 3.40
CA SER A 234 40.08 -14.16 3.13
C SER A 234 40.24 -14.75 1.73
N ASN A 235 40.55 -13.90 0.75
CA ASN A 235 40.85 -14.29 -0.63
C ASN A 235 42.35 -14.34 -0.92
#